data_AF-A0A2H0VEG3-F1
#
_entry.id   AF-A0A2H0VEG3-F1
#
_cell.length_a   1.000
_cell.length_b   1.000
_cell.length_c   1.000
_cell.angle_alpha   90.00
_cell.angle_beta   90.00
_cell.angle_gamma   90.00
#
_symmetry.space_group_name_H-M   'P 1'
#
loop_
_entity.id
_entity.type
_entity.pdbx_description
1 polymer ?
#
loop_
_entity_poly.entity_id
_entity_poly.type
_entity_poly.pdbx_seq_one_letter_code
_entity_poly.pdbx_strand_id
1 'polypeptide(L)'
;MVHNGIEYGMMEALAEGYAVINKWNPKVDLAQVSKIWQKGSVISSWLVDLSRDIFEKEDMRKVVGFVKHTGEGMWTVEVAKRLGVDARVIKASLDVRKESKNKKNQKLLRNKILALLRNRFGGHDVIRT
;
A
#
# COMPACT_ATOMS: atom_id res chain seq x y z
N MET A 1 -13.98 -2.72 -10.99
CA MET A 1 -14.04 -1.37 -10.39
C MET A 1 -14.06 -1.42 -8.86
N VAL A 2 -15.16 -1.84 -8.20
CA VAL A 2 -15.26 -1.86 -6.73
C VAL A 2 -14.16 -2.70 -6.07
N HIS A 3 -13.86 -3.88 -6.64
CA HIS A 3 -12.74 -4.73 -6.24
C HIS A 3 -11.41 -3.95 -6.13
N ASN A 4 -11.03 -3.20 -7.17
CA ASN A 4 -9.81 -2.38 -7.18
C ASN A 4 -9.86 -1.28 -6.10
N GLY A 5 -11.05 -0.73 -5.82
CA GLY A 5 -11.24 0.19 -4.70
C GLY A 5 -10.97 -0.46 -3.34
N ILE A 6 -11.40 -1.71 -3.14
CA ILE A 6 -11.13 -2.48 -1.91
C ILE A 6 -9.63 -2.77 -1.78
N GLU A 7 -8.99 -3.24 -2.84
CA GLU A 7 -7.53 -3.45 -2.88
C GLU A 7 -6.77 -2.17 -2.50
N TYR A 8 -7.27 -1.01 -2.94
CA TYR A 8 -6.64 0.27 -2.65
C TYR A 8 -6.57 0.56 -1.16
N GLY A 9 -7.66 0.28 -0.44
CA GLY A 9 -7.75 0.43 1.00
C GLY A 9 -6.93 -0.62 1.74
N MET A 10 -6.98 -1.88 1.31
CA MET A 10 -6.23 -2.96 1.95
C MET A 10 -4.71 -2.75 1.87
N MET A 11 -4.20 -2.38 0.68
CA MET A 11 -2.77 -2.09 0.52
C MET A 11 -2.34 -0.87 1.34
N GLU A 12 -3.20 0.16 1.44
CA GLU A 12 -2.91 1.35 2.26
C GLU A 12 -2.81 0.98 3.74
N ALA A 13 -3.81 0.28 4.27
CA ALA A 13 -3.85 -0.13 5.67
C ALA A 13 -2.63 -0.99 6.06
N LEU A 14 -2.21 -1.93 5.17
CA LEU A 14 -1.00 -2.71 5.38
C LEU A 14 0.26 -1.83 5.38
N ALA A 15 0.41 -0.95 4.38
CA ALA A 15 1.57 -0.07 4.26
C ALA A 15 1.70 0.89 5.46
N GLU A 16 0.58 1.43 5.95
CA GLU A 16 0.52 2.25 7.15
C GLU A 16 0.93 1.45 8.39
N GLY A 17 0.39 0.23 8.57
CA GLY A 17 0.71 -0.64 9.70
C GLY A 17 2.21 -0.97 9.79
N TYR A 18 2.82 -1.37 8.67
CA TYR A 18 4.27 -1.61 8.63
C TYR A 18 5.08 -0.34 8.91
N ALA A 19 4.64 0.82 8.40
CA ALA A 19 5.31 2.08 8.67
C ALA A 19 5.22 2.48 10.16
N VAL A 20 4.09 2.19 10.83
CA VAL A 20 3.93 2.39 12.28
C VAL A 20 4.91 1.51 13.05
N ILE A 21 4.99 0.21 12.75
CA ILE A 21 5.91 -0.73 13.41
C ILE A 21 7.35 -0.26 13.25
N ASN A 22 7.75 0.07 12.01
CA ASN A 22 9.10 0.55 11.73
C ASN A 22 9.40 1.88 12.43
N LYS A 23 8.42 2.78 12.56
CA LYS A 23 8.60 4.06 13.25
C LYS A 23 8.73 3.87 14.76
N TRP A 24 7.98 2.93 15.33
CA TRP A 24 8.06 2.56 16.74
C TRP A 24 9.42 1.92 17.06
N ASN A 25 9.86 0.96 16.26
CA ASN A 25 11.17 0.33 16.41
C ASN A 25 11.78 -0.05 15.05
N PRO A 26 12.75 0.73 14.55
CA PRO A 26 13.42 0.46 13.27
C PRO A 26 14.25 -0.83 13.23
N LYS A 27 14.50 -1.47 14.38
CA LYS A 27 15.22 -2.75 14.45
C LYS A 27 14.31 -3.96 14.23
N VAL A 28 12.98 -3.77 14.20
CA VAL A 28 12.04 -4.85 13.95
C VAL A 28 12.14 -5.31 12.50
N ASP A 29 12.34 -6.60 12.31
CA ASP A 29 12.33 -7.23 11.00
C ASP A 29 10.88 -7.32 10.47
N LEU A 30 10.56 -6.46 9.51
CA LEU A 30 9.25 -6.43 8.88
C LEU A 30 8.95 -7.72 8.07
N ALA A 31 9.95 -8.40 7.52
CA ALA A 31 9.75 -9.68 6.85
C ALA A 31 9.30 -10.75 7.86
N GLN A 32 9.91 -10.77 9.05
CA GLN A 32 9.50 -11.67 10.13
C GLN A 32 8.09 -11.32 10.65
N VAL A 33 7.75 -10.04 10.78
CA VAL A 33 6.38 -9.61 11.11
C VAL A 33 5.39 -10.13 10.07
N SER A 34 5.69 -9.96 8.78
CA SER A 34 4.84 -10.49 7.71
C SER A 34 4.69 -12.01 7.80
N LYS A 35 5.76 -12.76 8.09
CA LYS A 35 5.69 -14.23 8.30
C LYS A 35 4.74 -14.63 9.42
N ILE A 36 4.74 -13.89 10.54
CA ILE A 36 3.80 -14.11 11.63
C ILE A 36 2.37 -13.83 11.16
N TRP A 37 2.15 -12.74 10.43
CA TRP A 37 0.82 -12.41 9.91
C TRP A 37 0.30 -13.38 8.84
N GLN A 38 1.14 -14.22 8.25
CA GLN A 38 0.71 -15.28 7.33
C GLN A 38 0.02 -16.44 8.03
N LYS A 39 0.35 -16.69 9.31
CA LYS A 39 -0.13 -17.85 10.06
C LYS A 39 -0.65 -17.39 11.41
N GLY A 40 -1.97 -17.37 11.56
CA GLY A 40 -2.63 -17.04 12.83
C GLY A 40 -3.03 -15.57 12.98
N SER A 41 -3.26 -14.85 11.87
CA SER A 41 -3.79 -13.50 11.90
C SER A 41 -5.07 -13.39 11.09
N VAL A 42 -5.99 -12.52 11.52
CA VAL A 42 -7.21 -12.20 10.74
C VAL A 42 -6.86 -11.52 9.42
N ILE A 43 -5.73 -10.82 9.35
CA ILE A 43 -5.29 -10.12 8.13
C ILE A 43 -4.45 -11.00 7.19
N SER A 44 -4.32 -12.30 7.48
CA SER A 44 -3.64 -13.26 6.59
C SER A 44 -4.25 -13.19 5.19
N SER A 45 -3.43 -12.87 4.20
CA SER A 45 -3.88 -12.60 2.84
C SER A 45 -2.72 -12.64 1.86
N TRP A 46 -3.04 -12.77 0.57
CA TRP A 46 -2.02 -12.72 -0.49
C TRP A 46 -1.19 -11.41 -0.46
N LEU A 47 -1.78 -10.28 -0.08
CA LEU A 47 -1.04 -9.02 0.08
C LEU A 47 0.01 -9.08 1.20
N VAL A 48 -0.24 -9.83 2.27
CA VAL A 48 0.77 -10.09 3.31
C VAL A 48 1.89 -10.98 2.76
N ASP A 49 1.56 -11.96 1.90
CA ASP A 49 2.58 -12.77 1.22
C ASP A 49 3.49 -11.93 0.34
N LEU A 50 2.91 -11.03 -0.46
CA LEU A 50 3.67 -10.10 -1.27
C LEU A 50 4.51 -9.14 -0.41
N SER A 51 3.97 -8.70 0.74
CA SER A 51 4.70 -7.82 1.67
C SER A 51 5.96 -8.50 2.22
N ARG A 52 5.86 -9.76 2.67
CA ARG A 52 7.01 -10.54 3.12
C ARG A 52 8.07 -10.60 2.03
N ASP A 53 7.68 -11.00 0.82
CA ASP A 53 8.58 -11.12 -0.32
C ASP A 53 9.27 -9.80 -0.67
N ILE A 54 8.55 -8.69 -0.56
CA ILE A 54 9.10 -7.34 -0.73
C ILE A 54 10.17 -7.06 0.32
N PHE A 55 9.90 -7.32 1.61
CA PHE A 55 10.84 -7.04 2.69
C PHE A 55 12.09 -7.93 2.62
N GLU A 56 12.00 -9.14 2.09
CA GLU A 56 13.14 -10.04 1.92
C GLU A 56 14.03 -9.66 0.72
N LYS A 57 13.45 -9.10 -0.36
CA LYS A 57 14.12 -8.96 -1.66
C LYS A 57 14.46 -7.52 -2.06
N GLU A 58 13.73 -6.53 -1.57
CA GLU A 58 13.88 -5.14 -2.02
C GLU A 58 14.70 -4.28 -1.05
N ASP A 59 15.60 -3.45 -1.59
CA ASP A 59 16.24 -2.38 -0.82
C ASP A 59 15.35 -1.12 -0.83
N MET A 60 14.61 -0.91 0.26
CA MET A 60 13.71 0.24 0.43
C MET A 60 14.38 1.60 0.26
N ARG A 61 15.71 1.71 0.39
CA ARG A 61 16.43 2.98 0.18
C ARG A 61 16.42 3.40 -1.28
N LYS A 62 16.42 2.44 -2.21
CA LYS A 62 16.44 2.66 -3.66
C LYS A 62 15.06 2.88 -4.27
N VAL A 63 14.00 2.76 -3.49
CA VAL A 63 12.62 2.83 -3.97
C VAL A 63 12.08 4.24 -3.77
N VAL A 64 11.45 4.79 -4.81
CA VAL A 64 10.72 6.05 -4.75
C VAL A 64 9.25 5.75 -4.46
N GLY A 65 8.70 6.35 -3.39
CA GLY A 65 7.31 6.21 -2.97
C GLY A 65 6.32 6.99 -3.84
N PHE A 66 6.49 6.91 -5.16
CA PHE A 66 5.51 7.42 -6.13
C PHE A 66 4.55 6.30 -6.48
N VAL A 67 3.25 6.54 -6.28
CA VAL A 67 2.23 5.50 -6.43
C VAL A 67 1.31 5.87 -7.58
N LYS A 68 1.63 5.33 -8.77
CA LYS A 68 0.79 5.52 -9.97
C LYS A 68 -0.58 4.87 -9.73
N HIS A 69 -1.67 5.58 -10.02
CA HIS A 69 -3.01 5.03 -10.02
C HIS A 69 -3.57 5.00 -11.45
N THR A 70 -4.21 3.89 -11.83
CA THR A 70 -4.80 3.65 -13.16
C THR A 70 -6.18 4.30 -13.35
N GLY A 71 -6.76 4.87 -12.30
CA GLY A 71 -8.08 5.53 -12.33
C GLY A 71 -9.22 4.66 -11.76
N GLU A 72 -9.03 3.35 -11.66
CA GLU A 72 -10.11 2.42 -11.26
C GLU A 72 -10.60 2.63 -9.81
N GLY A 73 -9.68 2.99 -8.90
CA GLY A 73 -10.03 3.40 -7.54
C GLY A 73 -10.78 4.74 -7.48
N MET A 74 -10.53 5.64 -8.44
CA MET A 74 -11.26 6.91 -8.56
C MET A 74 -12.70 6.67 -8.98
N TRP A 75 -12.93 5.81 -9.97
CA TRP A 75 -14.29 5.44 -10.40
C TRP A 75 -15.12 4.83 -9.26
N THR A 76 -14.49 4.02 -8.39
CA THR A 76 -15.18 3.48 -7.21
C THR A 76 -15.67 4.57 -6.26
N VAL A 77 -14.83 5.57 -5.97
CA VAL A 77 -15.19 6.70 -5.09
C VAL A 77 -16.26 7.59 -5.72
N GLU A 78 -16.18 7.83 -7.03
CA GLU A 78 -17.18 8.62 -7.76
C GLU A 78 -18.55 7.95 -7.77
N VAL A 79 -18.59 6.64 -8.02
CA VAL A 79 -19.85 5.88 -8.01
C VAL A 79 -20.41 5.81 -6.60
N ALA A 80 -19.59 5.57 -5.57
CA ALA A 80 -20.04 5.59 -4.18
C ALA A 80 -20.70 6.92 -3.81
N LYS A 81 -20.09 8.06 -4.21
CA LYS A 81 -20.67 9.39 -4.02
C LYS A 81 -22.04 9.55 -4.69
N ARG A 82 -22.19 9.09 -5.94
CA ARG A 82 -23.46 9.16 -6.68
C ARG A 82 -24.56 8.31 -6.04
N LEU A 83 -24.20 7.18 -5.45
CA LEU A 83 -25.11 6.26 -4.77
C LEU A 83 -25.40 6.63 -3.31
N GLY A 84 -24.79 7.71 -2.78
CA GLY A 84 -24.94 8.08 -1.37
C GLY A 84 -24.23 7.13 -0.38
N VAL A 85 -23.26 6.35 -0.84
CA VAL A 85 -22.48 5.42 -0.01
C VAL A 85 -21.18 6.08 0.44
N ASP A 86 -20.95 6.11 1.74
CA ASP A 86 -19.77 6.74 2.34
C ASP A 86 -18.53 5.81 2.33
N ALA A 87 -17.81 5.76 1.21
CA ALA A 87 -16.62 4.93 1.00
C ALA A 87 -15.32 5.53 1.60
N ARG A 88 -15.31 5.83 2.91
CA ARG A 88 -14.23 6.57 3.61
C ARG A 88 -12.82 6.02 3.37
N VAL A 89 -12.64 4.72 3.59
CA VAL A 89 -11.32 4.06 3.51
C VAL A 89 -10.77 4.10 2.07
N ILE A 90 -11.62 3.78 1.09
CA ILE A 90 -11.25 3.79 -0.32
C ILE A 90 -10.88 5.22 -0.74
N LYS A 91 -11.68 6.22 -0.32
CA LYS A 91 -11.40 7.64 -0.59
C LYS A 91 -10.06 8.08 0.00
N ALA A 92 -9.80 7.80 1.27
CA ALA A 92 -8.54 8.17 1.92
C ALA A 92 -7.33 7.54 1.20
N SER A 93 -7.43 6.25 0.85
CA SER A 93 -6.38 5.57 0.11
C SER A 93 -6.16 6.15 -1.31
N LEU A 94 -7.20 6.64 -1.96
CA LEU A 94 -7.07 7.34 -3.25
C LEU A 94 -6.32 8.67 -3.08
N ASP A 95 -6.60 9.39 -2.00
CA ASP A 95 -5.97 10.69 -1.74
C ASP A 95 -4.47 10.54 -1.45
N VAL A 96 -4.04 9.52 -0.70
CA VAL A 96 -2.61 9.19 -0.52
C VAL A 96 -1.89 8.99 -1.87
N ARG A 97 -2.54 8.33 -2.84
CA ARG A 97 -1.97 8.13 -4.18
C ARG A 97 -1.81 9.45 -4.94
N LYS A 98 -2.77 10.36 -4.83
CA LYS A 98 -2.65 11.72 -5.41
C LYS A 98 -1.52 12.49 -4.74
N GLU A 99 -1.41 12.41 -3.42
CA GLU A 99 -0.38 13.07 -2.62
C GLU A 99 1.03 12.52 -2.88
N SER A 100 1.16 11.26 -3.29
CA SER A 100 2.45 10.65 -3.65
C SER A 100 3.16 11.35 -4.82
N LYS A 101 2.45 12.16 -5.61
CA LYS A 101 3.04 13.03 -6.63
C LYS A 101 3.99 14.06 -6.04
N ASN A 102 3.77 14.48 -4.79
CA ASN A 102 4.67 15.40 -4.09
C ASN A 102 5.96 14.67 -3.68
N LYS A 103 7.12 15.19 -4.12
CA LYS A 103 8.44 14.64 -3.78
C LYS A 103 8.68 14.46 -2.27
N LYS A 104 8.07 15.29 -1.43
CA LYS A 104 8.18 15.15 0.05
C LYS A 104 7.58 13.83 0.53
N ASN A 105 6.47 13.39 -0.07
CA ASN A 105 5.76 12.18 0.31
C ASN A 105 6.41 10.91 -0.26
N GLN A 106 7.24 11.03 -1.30
CA GLN A 106 7.92 9.89 -1.94
C GLN A 106 9.00 9.25 -1.07
N LYS A 107 9.46 9.95 -0.01
CA LYS A 107 10.42 9.40 0.95
C LYS A 107 9.74 8.58 2.06
N LEU A 108 8.43 8.70 2.22
CA LEU A 108 7.69 8.01 3.27
C LEU A 108 7.71 6.50 3.05
N LEU A 109 8.02 5.74 4.09
CA LEU A 109 8.10 4.28 4.01
C LEU A 109 6.78 3.66 3.56
N ARG A 110 5.64 4.14 4.08
CA ARG A 110 4.30 3.67 3.66
C ARG A 110 4.11 3.80 2.14
N ASN A 111 4.55 4.92 1.55
CA ASN A 111 4.39 5.15 0.12
C ASN A 111 5.32 4.24 -0.72
N LYS A 112 6.51 3.92 -0.21
CA LYS A 112 7.44 2.97 -0.85
C LYS A 112 6.89 1.55 -0.83
N ILE A 113 6.38 1.11 0.32
CA ILE A 113 5.72 -0.19 0.47
C ILE A 113 4.52 -0.26 -0.48
N LEU A 114 3.70 0.79 -0.53
CA LEU A 114 2.53 0.84 -1.41
C LEU A 114 2.90 0.76 -2.89
N ALA A 115 3.97 1.45 -3.32
CA ALA A 115 4.48 1.36 -4.70
C ALA A 115 4.93 -0.06 -5.06
N LEU A 116 5.63 -0.74 -4.15
CA LEU A 116 6.10 -2.11 -4.34
C LEU A 116 4.94 -3.13 -4.31
N LEU A 117 3.97 -2.98 -3.41
CA LEU A 117 2.78 -3.82 -3.38
C LEU A 117 2.01 -3.75 -4.69
N ARG A 118 1.84 -2.54 -5.23
CA ARG A 118 1.23 -2.35 -6.56
C ARG A 118 2.02 -3.00 -7.68
N ASN A 119 3.34 -3.00 -7.60
CA ASN A 119 4.19 -3.68 -8.58
C ASN A 119 4.03 -5.20 -8.53
N ARG A 120 4.05 -5.77 -7.32
CA ARG A 120 3.93 -7.23 -7.13
C ARG A 120 2.53 -7.73 -7.43
N PHE A 121 1.50 -6.98 -7.07
CA PHE A 121 0.10 -7.33 -7.30
C PHE A 121 -0.33 -7.10 -8.76
N GLY A 122 -0.07 -5.90 -9.30
CA GLY A 122 -0.65 -5.43 -10.56
C GLY A 122 0.36 -5.15 -11.67
N GLY A 123 1.63 -5.52 -11.50
CA GLY A 123 2.68 -5.33 -12.50
C GLY A 123 3.04 -3.85 -12.77
N HIS A 124 2.63 -2.93 -11.91
CA HIS A 124 2.87 -1.49 -12.12
C HIS A 124 4.35 -1.13 -11.97
N ASP A 125 4.85 -0.21 -12.79
CA ASP A 125 6.23 0.26 -12.71
C ASP A 125 6.57 0.89 -11.34
N VAL A 126 7.78 0.60 -10.87
CA VAL A 126 8.37 1.20 -9.67
C VAL A 126 9.56 2.06 -10.07
N ILE A 127 9.53 3.32 -9.66
CA ILE A 127 10.64 4.23 -9.87
C ILE A 127 11.73 3.91 -8.84
N ARG A 128 12.96 3.74 -9.31
CA ARG A 128 14.14 3.48 -8.48
C ARG A 128 15.17 4.60 -8.64
N THR A 129 15.88 4.92 -7.56
CA THR A 129 17.02 5.86 -7.51
C THR A 129 18.34 5.13 -7.48
#